data_AF-A0A1L3NCQ9-F1
#
_entry.id   AF-A0A1L3NCQ9-F1
#
_cell.length_a   1.000
_cell.length_b   1.000
_cell.length_c   1.000
_cell.angle_alpha   90.00
_cell.angle_beta   90.00
_cell.angle_gamma   90.00
#
_symmetry.space_group_name_H-M   'P 1'
#
loop_
_entity.id
_entity.type
_entity.pdbx_description
1 polymer ?
#
loop_
_entity_poly.entity_id
_entity_poly.type
_entity_poly.pdbx_seq_one_letter_code
_entity_poly.pdbx_strand_id
1 'polypeptide(L)'
;MENGGLVLDVKNISKKRGKTPILKDVNFSIGKGEICGFVGRNGAGKTTLMKIITSMLFPDEGEIIICGKNLRTEREEALENIGAVVETPEMYGYLTGRQNLNYMASMLKDVTKDDIEEAIRYSNLGDKIDGKVKNIL
;
A
#
# COMPACT_ATOMS: atom_id res chain seq x y z
N MET A 1 20.77 21.71 -6.02
CA MET A 1 19.54 21.87 -5.23
C MET A 1 18.89 20.49 -5.19
N GLU A 2 19.06 19.76 -4.10
CA GLU A 2 18.42 18.44 -3.94
C GLU A 2 16.92 18.67 -3.77
N ASN A 3 16.14 18.40 -4.82
CA ASN A 3 14.72 18.13 -4.66
C ASN A 3 14.63 16.96 -3.68
N GLY A 4 14.11 17.18 -2.48
CA GLY A 4 13.65 16.07 -1.64
C GLY A 4 12.69 15.24 -2.49
N GLY A 5 13.17 14.09 -2.98
CA GLY A 5 12.60 13.45 -4.17
C GLY A 5 11.11 13.21 -4.01
N LEU A 6 10.31 13.71 -4.96
CA LEU A 6 8.86 13.51 -4.98
C LEU A 6 8.57 12.01 -5.13
N VAL A 7 7.83 11.44 -4.18
CA VAL A 7 7.52 9.99 -4.13
C VAL A 7 6.10 9.71 -4.59
N LEU A 8 5.13 10.56 -4.23
CA LEU A 8 3.75 10.43 -4.68
C LEU A 8 3.24 11.78 -5.14
N ASP A 9 2.62 11.83 -6.31
CA ASP A 9 1.98 13.01 -6.86
C ASP A 9 0.55 12.64 -7.30
N VAL A 10 -0.45 13.27 -6.69
CA VAL A 10 -1.86 13.01 -6.93
C VAL A 10 -2.46 14.25 -7.59
N LYS A 11 -2.94 14.10 -8.83
CA LYS A 11 -3.44 15.22 -9.65
C LYS A 11 -4.88 15.02 -10.08
N ASN A 12 -5.71 15.97 -9.69
CA ASN A 12 -7.11 16.10 -10.09
C ASN A 12 -7.93 14.82 -9.92
N ILE A 13 -7.63 14.02 -8.88
CA ILE A 13 -8.29 12.74 -8.69
C ILE A 13 -9.75 12.95 -8.32
N SER A 14 -10.63 12.43 -9.17
CA SER A 14 -12.07 12.43 -8.95
C SER A 14 -12.62 11.01 -9.06
N LYS A 15 -13.62 10.71 -8.22
CA LYS A 15 -14.29 9.40 -8.20
C LYS A 15 -15.76 9.56 -7.84
N LYS A 16 -16.64 8.89 -8.57
CA LYS A 16 -18.08 8.79 -8.32
C LYS A 16 -18.47 7.34 -8.03
N ARG A 17 -19.55 7.16 -7.26
CA ARG A 17 -20.29 5.90 -7.13
C ARG A 17 -21.70 6.12 -7.64
N GLY A 18 -21.96 5.59 -8.83
CA GLY A 18 -23.14 5.98 -9.60
C GLY A 18 -23.08 7.48 -9.91
N LYS A 19 -24.08 8.23 -9.44
CA LYS A 19 -24.14 9.70 -9.63
C LYS A 19 -23.52 10.49 -8.48
N THR A 20 -23.16 9.85 -7.37
CA THR A 20 -22.70 10.52 -6.16
C THR A 20 -21.18 10.68 -6.17
N PRO A 21 -20.62 11.90 -6.06
CA PRO A 21 -19.19 12.11 -5.93
C PRO A 21 -18.68 11.58 -4.57
N ILE A 22 -17.59 10.81 -4.60
CA ILE A 22 -16.83 10.36 -3.42
C ILE A 22 -15.56 11.20 -3.28
N LEU A 23 -14.83 11.39 -4.38
CA LEU A 23 -13.65 12.24 -4.45
C LEU A 23 -13.89 13.28 -5.55
N LYS A 24 -13.46 14.52 -5.30
CA LYS A 24 -13.61 15.63 -6.24
C LYS A 24 -12.32 16.43 -6.24
N ASP A 25 -11.61 16.41 -7.37
CA ASP A 25 -10.43 17.23 -7.63
C ASP A 25 -9.39 17.18 -6.49
N VAL A 26 -9.02 15.97 -6.07
CA VAL A 26 -8.03 15.76 -5.02
C VAL A 26 -6.63 15.99 -5.60
N ASN A 27 -5.90 16.92 -4.98
CA ASN A 27 -4.55 17.30 -5.38
C ASN A 27 -3.64 17.38 -4.15
N PHE A 28 -2.55 16.61 -4.15
CA PHE A 28 -1.48 16.72 -3.14
C PHE A 28 -0.25 15.93 -3.61
N SER A 29 0.88 16.21 -2.96
CA SER A 29 2.16 15.57 -3.26
C SER A 29 2.84 15.17 -1.95
N ILE A 30 3.59 14.06 -1.96
CA ILE A 30 4.35 13.56 -0.81
C ILE A 30 5.81 13.37 -1.22
N GLY A 31 6.71 13.98 -0.46
CA GLY A 31 8.16 13.87 -0.62
C GLY A 31 8.75 12.65 0.07
N LYS A 32 9.99 12.31 -0.30
CA LYS A 32 10.75 11.23 0.34
C LYS A 32 10.91 11.47 1.85
N GLY A 33 10.53 10.47 2.64
CA GLY A 33 10.65 10.49 4.11
C GLY A 33 9.50 11.19 4.83
N GLU A 34 8.51 11.71 4.11
CA GLU A 34 7.33 12.32 4.72
C GLU A 34 6.36 11.25 5.24
N ILE A 35 5.77 11.53 6.41
CA ILE A 35 4.69 10.73 6.99
C ILE A 35 3.42 11.56 6.93
N CYS A 36 2.41 11.04 6.23
CA CYS A 36 1.14 11.72 6.04
C CYS A 36 -0.02 10.89 6.60
N GLY A 37 -1.03 11.57 7.16
CA GLY A 37 -2.26 10.96 7.63
C GLY A 37 -3.49 11.61 7.00
N PHE A 38 -4.41 10.81 6.46
CA PHE A 38 -5.71 11.32 5.99
C PHE A 38 -6.72 11.32 7.14
N VAL A 39 -7.20 12.51 7.50
CA VAL A 39 -8.18 12.69 8.59
C VAL A 39 -9.50 13.20 8.02
N GLY A 40 -10.62 12.65 8.47
CA GLY A 40 -11.95 13.06 8.03
C GLY A 40 -13.04 12.11 8.52
N ARG A 41 -14.31 12.51 8.39
CA ARG A 41 -15.46 11.68 8.82
C ARG A 41 -15.52 10.34 8.07
N ASN A 42 -16.25 9.38 8.64
CA ASN A 42 -16.59 8.15 7.92
C ASN A 42 -17.36 8.49 6.64
N GLY A 43 -16.99 7.84 5.53
CA GLY A 43 -17.56 8.13 4.21
C GLY A 43 -16.92 9.30 3.45
N ALA A 44 -15.94 10.02 4.02
CA ALA A 44 -15.25 11.13 3.34
C ALA A 44 -14.34 10.72 2.15
N GLY A 45 -14.32 9.43 1.76
CA GLY A 45 -13.53 8.95 0.63
C GLY A 45 -12.09 8.53 0.94
N LYS A 46 -11.63 8.58 2.20
CA LYS A 46 -10.26 8.19 2.60
C LYS A 46 -9.84 6.81 2.10
N THR A 47 -10.63 5.78 2.40
CA THR A 47 -10.37 4.41 1.94
C THR A 47 -10.45 4.30 0.42
N THR A 48 -11.34 5.06 -0.23
CA THR A 48 -11.44 5.12 -1.69
C THR A 48 -10.15 5.69 -2.31
N LEU A 49 -9.62 6.78 -1.74
CA LEU A 49 -8.36 7.37 -2.17
C LEU A 49 -7.19 6.42 -1.96
N MET A 50 -7.10 5.75 -0.80
CA MET A 50 -6.08 4.72 -0.55
C MET A 50 -6.15 3.59 -1.59
N LYS A 51 -7.34 3.05 -1.86
CA LYS A 51 -7.55 2.01 -2.89
C LYS A 51 -7.17 2.48 -4.29
N ILE A 52 -7.32 3.78 -4.57
CA ILE A 52 -6.90 4.36 -5.85
C ILE A 52 -5.36 4.43 -5.95
N ILE A 53 -4.69 4.92 -4.90
CA ILE A 53 -3.22 5.02 -4.85
C ILE A 53 -2.58 3.63 -4.93
N THR A 54 -3.15 2.64 -4.25
CA THR A 54 -2.70 1.24 -4.30
C THR A 54 -3.20 0.49 -5.52
N SER A 55 -3.88 1.17 -6.44
CA SER A 55 -4.34 0.61 -7.71
C SER A 55 -5.29 -0.58 -7.61
N MET A 56 -6.01 -0.67 -6.48
CA MET A 56 -7.14 -1.57 -6.23
C MET A 56 -8.46 -1.01 -6.77
N LEU A 57 -8.50 0.29 -7.07
CA LEU A 57 -9.62 1.00 -7.68
C LEU A 57 -9.08 2.02 -8.68
N PHE A 58 -9.74 2.20 -9.82
CA PHE A 58 -9.35 3.25 -10.77
C PHE A 58 -10.12 4.55 -10.49
N PRO A 59 -9.46 5.72 -10.59
CA PRO A 59 -10.16 7.00 -10.57
C PRO A 59 -10.98 7.16 -11.86
N ASP A 60 -11.97 8.05 -11.85
CA ASP A 60 -12.71 8.39 -13.08
C ASP A 60 -11.96 9.45 -13.90
N GLU A 61 -11.27 10.36 -13.22
CA GLU A 61 -10.47 11.45 -13.79
C GLU A 61 -9.20 11.66 -12.97
N GLY A 62 -8.20 12.29 -13.58
CA GLY A 62 -6.91 12.59 -12.97
C GLY A 62 -5.85 11.51 -13.16
N GLU A 63 -4.69 11.73 -12.56
CA GLU A 63 -3.54 10.83 -12.65
C GLU A 63 -2.77 10.76 -11.33
N ILE A 64 -2.02 9.67 -11.16
CA ILE A 64 -1.14 9.44 -10.02
C ILE A 64 0.24 9.08 -10.55
N ILE A 65 1.26 9.76 -10.02
CA ILE A 65 2.66 9.48 -10.31
C ILE A 65 3.32 8.98 -9.02
N ILE A 66 4.00 7.84 -9.09
CA ILE A 66 4.72 7.23 -7.97
C ILE A 66 6.17 7.06 -8.38
N CYS A 67 7.10 7.64 -7.63
CA CYS A 67 8.54 7.60 -7.95
C CYS A 67 8.85 7.98 -9.41
N GLY A 68 8.11 8.94 -9.98
CA GLY A 68 8.25 9.38 -11.37
C GLY A 68 7.53 8.50 -12.41
N LYS A 69 6.82 7.45 -11.99
CA LYS A 69 6.09 6.51 -12.85
C LYS A 69 4.59 6.75 -12.82
N ASN A 70 3.96 6.86 -13.98
CA ASN A 70 2.52 7.05 -14.04
C ASN A 70 1.79 5.72 -13.73
N LEU A 71 0.92 5.71 -12.72
CA LEU A 71 0.25 4.50 -12.23
C LEU A 71 -0.66 3.83 -13.27
N ARG A 72 -1.10 4.57 -14.29
CA ARG A 72 -1.97 4.05 -15.36
C ARG A 72 -1.16 3.50 -16.53
N THR A 73 -0.10 4.18 -16.98
CA THR A 73 0.66 3.81 -18.18
C THR A 73 1.92 3.00 -17.88
N GLU A 74 2.51 3.16 -16.69
CA GLU A 74 3.73 2.49 -16.21
C GLU A 74 3.40 1.71 -14.92
N ARG A 75 2.29 0.96 -14.93
CA ARG A 75 1.68 0.38 -13.72
C ARG A 75 2.63 -0.53 -12.94
N GLU A 76 3.33 -1.46 -13.60
CA GLU A 76 4.21 -2.42 -12.91
C GLU A 76 5.33 -1.69 -12.17
N GLU A 77 6.04 -0.81 -12.87
CA GLU A 77 7.13 0.00 -12.33
C GLU A 77 6.66 0.93 -11.20
N ALA A 78 5.45 1.51 -11.31
CA ALA A 78 4.85 2.30 -10.24
C ALA A 78 4.52 1.46 -9.00
N LEU A 79 3.99 0.24 -9.18
CA LEU A 79 3.60 -0.64 -8.08
C LEU A 79 4.77 -1.32 -7.39
N GLU A 80 5.89 -1.55 -8.08
CA GLU A 80 7.14 -2.03 -7.47
C GLU A 80 7.64 -1.08 -6.35
N ASN A 81 7.22 0.18 -6.37
CA ASN A 81 7.56 1.20 -5.38
C ASN A 81 6.55 1.30 -4.21
N ILE A 82 5.53 0.44 -4.16
CA ILE A 82 4.48 0.47 -3.13
C ILE A 82 4.46 -0.80 -2.28
N GLY A 83 4.58 -0.63 -0.97
CA GLY A 83 4.12 -1.58 0.03
C GLY A 83 2.79 -1.11 0.64
N ALA A 84 1.76 -1.96 0.67
CA ALA A 84 0.44 -1.57 1.17
C ALA A 84 -0.23 -2.65 2.00
N VAL A 85 -0.80 -2.23 3.14
CA VAL A 85 -1.80 -2.99 3.90
C VAL A 85 -3.07 -2.15 3.90
N VAL A 86 -4.08 -2.60 3.14
CA VAL A 86 -5.36 -1.91 3.02
C VAL A 86 -6.42 -2.74 3.73
N GLU A 87 -7.12 -2.12 4.67
CA GLU A 87 -8.11 -2.81 5.53
C GLU A 87 -7.45 -3.87 6.43
N THR A 88 -7.93 -5.12 6.40
CA THR A 88 -7.41 -6.23 7.21
C THR A 88 -6.58 -7.14 6.32
N PRO A 89 -5.29 -7.39 6.63
CA PRO A 89 -4.49 -8.34 5.88
C PRO A 89 -5.07 -9.75 6.04
N GLU A 90 -5.46 -10.39 4.94
CA GLU A 90 -5.80 -11.82 4.95
C GLU A 90 -4.50 -12.64 4.94
N MET A 91 -4.27 -13.35 6.04
CA MET A 91 -3.20 -14.35 6.16
C MET A 91 -3.79 -15.76 6.11
N TYR A 92 -2.99 -16.72 5.66
CA TYR A 92 -3.37 -18.13 5.70
C TYR A 92 -3.31 -18.63 7.14
N GLY A 93 -4.48 -18.70 7.80
CA GLY A 93 -4.58 -19.09 9.21
C GLY A 93 -4.04 -20.49 9.55
N TYR A 94 -4.00 -21.39 8.57
CA TYR A 94 -3.46 -22.75 8.74
C TYR A 94 -1.94 -22.84 8.62
N LEU A 95 -1.28 -21.80 8.09
CA LEU A 95 0.17 -21.64 8.02
C LEU A 95 0.69 -20.93 9.26
N THR A 96 1.98 -21.13 9.57
CA THR A 96 2.68 -20.34 10.59
C THR A 96 2.94 -18.91 10.11
N GLY A 97 3.29 -18.00 11.01
CA GLY A 97 3.71 -16.64 10.62
C GLY A 97 4.92 -16.69 9.68
N ARG A 98 5.91 -17.53 10.00
CA ARG A 98 7.09 -17.76 9.13
C ARG A 98 6.70 -18.28 7.76
N GLN A 99 5.74 -19.21 7.68
CA GLN A 99 5.26 -19.74 6.40
C GLN A 99 4.51 -18.70 5.58
N ASN A 100 3.69 -17.84 6.22
CA ASN A 100 3.05 -16.72 5.54
C ASN A 100 4.07 -15.74 4.96
N LEU A 101 5.11 -15.38 5.71
CA LEU A 101 6.17 -14.49 5.24
C LEU A 101 6.96 -15.10 4.07
N ASN A 102 7.33 -16.38 4.15
CA ASN A 102 8.01 -17.06 3.04
C ASN A 102 7.12 -17.15 1.80
N TYR A 103 5.82 -17.42 1.97
CA TYR A 103 4.87 -17.42 0.86
C TYR A 103 4.78 -16.04 0.20
N MET A 104 4.66 -14.97 0.99
CA MET A 104 4.65 -13.59 0.47
C MET A 104 5.96 -13.25 -0.24
N ALA A 105 7.11 -13.56 0.36
CA ALA A 105 8.42 -13.32 -0.23
C ALA A 105 8.59 -14.01 -1.59
N SER A 106 8.02 -15.22 -1.76
CA SER A 106 8.09 -15.94 -3.03
C SER A 106 7.34 -15.28 -4.19
N MET A 107 6.44 -14.32 -3.90
CA MET A 107 5.70 -13.56 -4.90
C MET A 107 6.38 -12.22 -5.27
N LEU A 108 7.44 -11.85 -4.57
CA LEU A 108 8.15 -10.58 -4.74
C LEU A 108 9.51 -10.79 -5.40
N LYS A 109 9.96 -9.77 -6.15
CA LYS A 109 11.32 -9.75 -6.71
C LYS A 109 12.30 -9.38 -5.58
N ASP A 110 13.48 -10.00 -5.63
CA ASP A 110 14.65 -9.61 -4.82
C ASP A 110 14.48 -9.64 -3.28
N VAL A 111 13.63 -10.54 -2.75
CA VAL A 111 13.53 -10.77 -1.30
C VAL A 111 14.45 -11.91 -0.88
N THR A 112 15.38 -11.62 0.04
CA THR A 112 16.32 -12.59 0.58
C THR A 112 15.81 -13.24 1.87
N LYS A 113 16.49 -14.30 2.31
CA LYS A 113 16.22 -14.89 3.63
C LYS A 113 16.51 -13.91 4.76
N ASP A 114 17.52 -13.06 4.61
CA ASP A 114 17.90 -12.09 5.64
C ASP A 114 16.82 -11.02 5.82
N ASP A 115 16.17 -10.59 4.74
CA ASP A 115 15.03 -9.67 4.78
C ASP A 115 13.83 -10.28 5.54
N ILE A 116 13.57 -11.57 5.33
CA ILE A 116 12.51 -12.30 6.04
C ILE A 116 12.84 -12.39 7.53
N GLU A 117 14.07 -12.74 7.89
CA GLU A 117 14.48 -12.78 9.30
C GLU A 117 14.44 -11.38 9.94
N GLU A 118 14.73 -10.32 9.18
CA GLU A 118 14.59 -8.94 9.65
C GLU A 118 13.12 -8.58 9.92
N ALA A 119 12.21 -8.91 8.99
CA ALA A 119 10.78 -8.72 9.19
C ALA A 119 10.25 -9.48 10.43
N ILE A 120 10.74 -10.70 10.66
CA ILE A 120 10.41 -11.49 11.87
C ILE A 120 10.90 -10.77 13.12
N ARG A 121 12.13 -10.24 13.11
CA ARG A 121 12.66 -9.45 14.25
C ARG A 121 11.80 -8.22 14.54
N TYR A 122 11.41 -7.44 13.52
CA TYR A 122 10.56 -6.26 13.71
C TYR A 122 9.16 -6.59 14.23
N SER A 123 8.65 -7.79 13.92
CA SER A 123 7.31 -8.20 14.35
C SER A 123 7.19 -8.41 15.87
N ASN A 124 8.31 -8.58 16.59
CA ASN A 124 8.35 -8.93 18.01
C ASN A 124 7.52 -10.19 18.37
N LEU A 125 7.30 -11.09 17.41
CA LEU A 125 6.53 -12.32 17.65
C LEU A 125 7.33 -13.40 18.40
N GLY A 126 8.67 -13.32 18.40
CA GLY A 126 9.53 -14.33 19.02
C GLY A 126 9.15 -15.74 18.56
N ASP A 127 9.06 -16.69 19.50
CA ASP A 127 8.71 -18.09 19.21
C ASP A 127 7.29 -18.27 18.67
N LYS A 128 6.40 -17.27 18.80
CA LYS A 128 5.05 -17.36 18.24
C LYS A 128 5.04 -17.35 16.72
N ILE A 129 6.13 -16.93 16.06
CA ILE A 129 6.23 -16.90 14.60
C ILE A 129 6.04 -18.30 13.97
N ASP A 130 6.36 -19.35 14.71
CA ASP A 130 6.23 -20.74 14.27
C ASP A 130 4.91 -21.39 14.73
N GLY A 131 4.04 -20.62 15.39
CA GLY A 131 2.64 -20.99 15.64
C GLY A 131 1.75 -20.70 14.43
N LYS A 132 0.68 -21.50 14.24
CA LYS A 132 -0.33 -21.24 13.21
C LYS A 132 -1.01 -19.89 13.46
N VAL A 133 -1.17 -19.08 12.41
CA VAL A 133 -1.72 -17.71 12.52
C VAL A 133 -3.11 -17.69 13.15
N LYS A 134 -3.96 -18.70 12.87
CA LYS A 134 -5.29 -18.82 13.48
C LYS A 134 -5.29 -18.99 15.01
N ASN A 135 -4.15 -19.29 15.61
CA ASN A 135 -3.98 -19.45 17.06
C ASN A 135 -3.37 -18.19 17.72
N ILE A 136 -3.04 -17.17 16.92
CA ILE A 136 -2.36 -15.94 17.36
C ILE A 136 -3.31 -14.73 17.30
N LEU A 137 -4.28 -14.75 16.38
CA LEU A 137 -5.32 -13.73 16.19
C LEU A 137 -6.60 -14.07 16.96
#